data_AF-A0A225C7Z1-F1
#
_entry.id   AF-A0A225C7Z1-F1
#
_cell.length_a   1.000
_cell.length_b   1.000
_cell.length_c   1.000
_cell.angle_alpha   90.00
_cell.angle_beta   90.00
_cell.angle_gamma   90.00
#
_symmetry.space_group_name_H-M   'P 1'
#
loop_
_entity.id
_entity.type
_entity.pdbx_description
1 polymer ?
#
loop_
_entity_poly.entity_id
_entity_poly.type
_entity_poly.pdbx_seq_one_letter_code
_entity_poly.pdbx_strand_id
1 'polypeptide(L)'
;MTDAPAPRTLISKAANLLIDRADFGLGELRLGAFPVSVEPGMRAAGLAGKEGIGGRLTVTTAGLAFRAHSVNRVRGTLEVPIAEVVDARDVSRLLSRRLEVTLRDGRKLLFVVWGGPRIIAALEEARGAA
;
A
#
# COMPACT_ATOMS: atom_id res chain seq x y z
N MET A 1 17.68 22.05 -19.26
CA MET A 1 16.63 21.27 -18.57
C MET A 1 16.89 19.82 -18.88
N THR A 2 17.51 19.08 -17.96
CA THR A 2 17.72 17.65 -18.13
C THR A 2 16.38 16.97 -17.89
N ASP A 3 15.84 16.33 -18.93
CA ASP A 3 14.63 15.53 -18.82
C ASP A 3 14.89 14.40 -17.83
N ALA A 4 14.12 14.33 -16.75
CA ALA A 4 14.27 13.24 -15.79
C ALA A 4 13.90 11.93 -16.50
N PRO A 5 14.70 10.86 -16.38
CA PRO A 5 14.41 9.61 -17.06
C PRO A 5 13.01 9.10 -16.68
N ALA A 6 12.30 8.55 -17.67
CA ALA A 6 10.95 8.03 -17.47
C ALA A 6 10.91 7.01 -16.31
N PRO A 7 9.82 6.98 -15.51
CA PRO A 7 9.74 6.09 -14.35
C PRO A 7 9.88 4.62 -14.77
N ARG A 8 10.89 3.91 -14.24
CA ARG A 8 11.04 2.47 -14.46
C ARG A 8 10.44 1.69 -13.30
N THR A 9 9.84 0.54 -13.60
CA THR A 9 9.36 -0.39 -12.56
C THR A 9 10.55 -1.09 -11.92
N LEU A 10 10.61 -1.05 -10.59
CA LEU A 10 11.61 -1.77 -9.77
C LEU A 10 11.06 -3.12 -9.31
N ILE A 11 9.81 -3.15 -8.84
CA ILE A 11 9.14 -4.37 -8.41
C ILE A 11 7.62 -4.24 -8.52
N SER A 12 6.94 -5.35 -8.83
CA SER A 12 5.48 -5.45 -8.79
C SER A 12 5.04 -6.74 -8.12
N LYS A 13 4.09 -6.65 -7.19
CA LYS A 13 3.60 -7.77 -6.36
C LYS A 13 2.09 -7.69 -6.14
N ALA A 14 1.47 -8.86 -6.05
CA ALA A 14 0.12 -8.96 -5.49
C ALA A 14 0.19 -8.60 -3.99
N ALA A 15 -0.72 -7.75 -3.55
CA ALA A 15 -0.78 -7.26 -2.18
C ALA A 15 -2.24 -6.95 -1.80
N ASN A 16 -2.53 -6.97 -0.50
CA ASN A 16 -3.77 -6.40 0.01
C ASN A 16 -3.44 -5.08 0.71
N LEU A 17 -4.08 -3.98 0.34
CA LEU A 17 -4.03 -2.74 1.12
C LEU A 17 -5.04 -2.85 2.27
N LEU A 18 -4.57 -2.66 3.50
CA LEU A 18 -5.40 -2.65 4.69
C LEU A 18 -5.85 -1.23 5.00
N ILE A 19 -7.15 -1.05 5.18
CA ILE A 19 -7.78 0.25 5.47
C ILE A 19 -8.70 0.13 6.69
N ASP A 20 -8.80 1.22 7.46
CA ASP A 20 -9.66 1.26 8.65
C ASP A 20 -11.12 1.49 8.28
N ARG A 21 -12.01 0.71 8.91
CA ARG A 21 -13.46 0.80 8.70
C ARG A 21 -14.05 2.15 9.10
N ALA A 22 -13.42 2.88 10.03
CA ALA A 22 -13.88 4.18 10.51
C ALA A 22 -13.59 5.33 9.52
N ASP A 23 -12.50 5.22 8.76
CA ASP A 23 -12.10 6.23 7.76
C ASP A 23 -13.02 6.21 6.53
N PHE A 24 -13.80 5.15 6.35
CA PHE A 24 -14.83 5.05 5.30
C PHE A 24 -16.02 6.01 5.49
N GLY A 25 -16.07 6.77 6.59
CA GLY A 25 -17.16 7.71 6.89
C GLY A 25 -16.76 9.18 7.03
N LEU A 26 -15.47 9.53 7.04
CA LEU A 26 -15.02 10.89 7.31
C LEU A 26 -13.81 11.26 6.44
N GLY A 27 -14.08 11.97 5.34
CA GLY A 27 -13.15 12.94 4.73
C GLY A 27 -11.91 12.40 4.01
N GLU A 28 -11.94 12.49 2.67
CA GLU A 28 -10.80 12.54 1.74
C GLU A 28 -9.79 11.37 1.72
N LEU A 29 -10.31 10.17 1.44
CA LEU A 29 -9.72 9.34 0.40
C LEU A 29 -10.78 9.24 -0.71
N ARG A 30 -10.47 9.64 -1.95
CA ARG A 30 -11.39 9.45 -3.09
C ARG A 30 -11.40 7.97 -3.50
N LEU A 31 -11.94 7.13 -2.62
CA LEU A 31 -12.28 5.72 -2.84
C LEU A 31 -13.81 5.66 -2.92
N GLY A 32 -14.33 5.31 -4.10
CA GLY A 32 -15.77 5.24 -4.36
C GLY A 32 -16.50 4.27 -3.42
N ALA A 33 -17.71 4.66 -3.06
CA ALA A 33 -18.64 4.03 -2.12
C ALA A 33 -18.76 2.48 -2.17
N PHE A 34 -18.60 1.85 -0.99
CA PHE A 34 -19.24 0.65 -0.35
C PHE A 34 -19.72 -0.54 -1.23
N PRO A 35 -19.78 -1.84 -0.79
CA PRO A 35 -20.03 -2.39 0.56
C PRO A 35 -19.14 -3.58 1.05
N VAL A 36 -19.40 -3.97 2.30
CA VAL A 36 -18.59 -4.67 3.33
C VAL A 36 -18.56 -6.22 3.25
N SER A 37 -17.45 -6.86 3.67
CA SER A 37 -17.40 -8.29 4.04
C SER A 37 -16.43 -8.52 5.23
N VAL A 38 -16.85 -9.29 6.24
CA VAL A 38 -16.09 -9.50 7.50
C VAL A 38 -15.82 -10.99 7.69
N GLU A 39 -14.55 -11.43 7.66
CA GLU A 39 -14.19 -12.81 7.99
C GLU A 39 -13.54 -12.93 9.39
N PRO A 40 -13.88 -13.99 10.18
CA PRO A 40 -13.34 -14.25 11.52
C PRO A 40 -11.80 -14.24 11.62
N GLY A 41 -11.08 -14.59 10.55
CA GLY A 41 -9.61 -14.63 10.52
C GLY A 41 -8.94 -13.27 10.75
N MET A 42 -9.60 -12.15 10.45
CA MET A 42 -9.04 -10.81 10.64
C MET A 42 -8.84 -10.44 12.11
N ARG A 43 -9.70 -10.95 13.02
CA ARG A 43 -9.57 -10.69 14.46
C ARG A 43 -8.34 -11.37 15.06
N ALA A 44 -8.11 -12.64 14.71
CA ALA A 44 -6.96 -13.40 15.19
C ALA A 44 -5.62 -12.80 14.70
N ALA A 45 -5.62 -12.12 13.56
CA ALA A 45 -4.48 -11.38 13.06
C ALA A 45 -4.28 -10.00 13.75
N GLY A 46 -5.15 -9.55 14.65
CA GLY A 46 -5.09 -8.17 15.17
C GLY A 46 -5.39 -7.12 14.10
N LEU A 47 -6.21 -7.48 13.11
CA LEU A 47 -6.73 -6.61 12.05
C LEU A 47 -8.24 -6.39 12.23
N ALA A 48 -8.73 -6.52 13.48
CA ALA A 48 -10.12 -6.27 13.81
C ALA A 48 -10.50 -4.82 13.41
N GLY A 49 -11.53 -4.67 12.58
CA GLY A 49 -11.95 -3.36 12.08
C GLY A 49 -11.21 -2.86 10.84
N LYS A 50 -10.29 -3.66 10.26
CA LYS A 50 -9.66 -3.36 8.98
C LYS A 50 -10.25 -4.21 7.84
N GLU A 51 -10.30 -3.63 6.65
CA GLU A 51 -10.69 -4.31 5.40
C GLU A 51 -9.46 -4.42 4.48
N GLY A 52 -9.29 -5.57 3.82
CA GLY A 52 -8.20 -5.80 2.87
C GLY A 52 -8.68 -5.68 1.43
N ILE A 53 -8.19 -4.69 0.71
CA ILE A 53 -8.44 -4.55 -0.73
C ILE A 53 -7.34 -5.29 -1.48
N GLY A 54 -7.68 -6.36 -2.20
CA GLY A 54 -6.72 -7.09 -3.03
C GLY A 54 -6.32 -6.32 -4.29
N GLY A 55 -5.04 -6.31 -4.63
CA GLY A 55 -4.56 -5.58 -5.79
C GLY A 55 -3.11 -5.82 -6.10
N ARG A 56 -2.55 -4.92 -6.90
CA ARG A 56 -1.16 -4.94 -7.31
C ARG A 56 -0.43 -3.71 -6.79
N LEU A 57 0.54 -3.96 -5.92
CA LEU A 57 1.52 -2.97 -5.47
C LEU A 57 2.68 -2.94 -6.46
N THR A 58 3.04 -1.76 -6.93
CA THR A 58 4.13 -1.53 -7.87
C THR A 58 4.99 -0.39 -7.35
N VAL A 59 6.30 -0.61 -7.26
CA VAL A 59 7.29 0.42 -6.94
C VAL A 59 8.04 0.76 -8.22
N THR A 60 8.14 2.05 -8.49
CA THR A 60 8.89 2.62 -9.61
C THR A 60 9.94 3.59 -9.06
N THR A 61 10.85 4.05 -9.92
CA THR A 61 11.78 5.13 -9.55
C THR A 61 11.09 6.44 -9.18
N ALA A 62 9.84 6.66 -9.60
CA ALA A 62 9.07 7.86 -9.27
C ALA A 62 8.21 7.72 -7.99
N GLY A 63 7.97 6.50 -7.51
CA GLY A 63 7.12 6.27 -6.36
C GLY A 63 6.40 4.92 -6.33
N LEU A 64 5.44 4.84 -5.41
CA LEU A 64 4.65 3.67 -5.12
C LEU A 64 3.24 3.83 -5.72
N ALA A 65 2.75 2.79 -6.39
CA ALA A 65 1.39 2.72 -6.87
C ALA A 65 0.73 1.41 -6.41
N PHE A 66 -0.49 1.50 -5.90
CA PHE A 66 -1.34 0.35 -5.61
C PHE A 66 -2.60 0.41 -6.45
N ARG A 67 -2.86 -0.62 -7.24
CA ARG A 67 -4.07 -0.73 -8.08
C ARG A 67 -4.93 -1.88 -7.59
N ALA A 68 -6.14 -1.57 -7.14
CA ALA A 68 -7.13 -2.58 -6.78
C ALA A 68 -7.55 -3.41 -8.01
N HIS A 69 -7.85 -4.69 -7.82
CA HIS A 69 -8.36 -5.52 -8.90
C HIS A 69 -9.75 -5.06 -9.37
N SER A 70 -10.03 -5.18 -10.67
CA SER A 70 -11.29 -4.73 -11.28
C SER A 70 -12.53 -5.47 -10.75
N VAL A 71 -12.34 -6.69 -10.28
CA VAL A 71 -13.39 -7.53 -9.68
C VAL A 71 -13.70 -7.18 -8.23
N ASN A 72 -12.87 -6.37 -7.58
CA ASN A 72 -13.17 -5.89 -6.24
C ASN A 72 -14.37 -4.95 -6.27
N ARG A 73 -15.13 -4.98 -5.18
CA ARG A 73 -16.14 -3.96 -4.87
C ARG A 73 -15.49 -2.59 -4.71
N VAL A 74 -14.37 -2.52 -3.98
CA VAL A 74 -13.55 -1.31 -3.88
C VAL A 74 -12.52 -1.27 -5.01
N ARG A 75 -12.65 -0.26 -5.88
CA ARG A 75 -11.78 -0.02 -7.04
C ARG A 75 -11.04 1.29 -6.86
N GLY A 76 -9.86 1.40 -7.48
CA GLY A 76 -9.09 2.64 -7.48
C GLY A 76 -7.60 2.38 -7.61
N THR A 77 -6.88 3.47 -7.81
CA THR A 77 -5.42 3.50 -7.76
C THR A 77 -5.03 4.47 -6.65
N LEU A 78 -4.15 4.02 -5.77
CA LEU A 78 -3.41 4.87 -4.85
C LEU A 78 -2.04 5.11 -5.46
N GLU A 79 -1.66 6.37 -5.65
CA GLU A 79 -0.34 6.75 -6.13
C GLU A 79 0.31 7.66 -5.10
N VAL A 80 1.54 7.33 -4.74
CA VAL A 80 2.34 8.04 -3.74
C VAL A 80 3.68 8.38 -4.37
N PRO A 81 4.00 9.67 -4.58
CA PRO A 81 5.30 10.09 -5.03
C PRO A 81 6.40 9.61 -4.08
N ILE A 82 7.57 9.26 -4.61
CA ILE A 82 8.67 8.72 -3.78
C ILE A 82 9.10 9.70 -2.69
N ALA A 83 9.03 11.01 -2.98
CA ALA A 83 9.34 12.08 -2.02
C ALA A 83 8.41 12.06 -0.78
N GLU A 84 7.18 11.55 -0.93
CA GLU A 84 6.22 11.47 0.18
C GLU A 84 6.45 10.22 1.06
N VAL A 85 7.25 9.25 0.61
CA VAL A 85 7.58 8.04 1.40
C VAL A 85 8.77 8.29 2.30
N VAL A 86 8.53 8.45 3.61
CA VAL A 86 9.61 8.70 4.58
C VAL A 86 10.19 7.42 5.17
N ASP A 87 9.42 6.34 5.22
CA ASP A 87 9.88 5.07 5.82
C ASP A 87 9.10 3.87 5.28
N ALA A 88 9.73 2.70 5.30
CA ALA A 88 9.10 1.42 4.96
C ALA A 88 9.66 0.30 5.84
N ARG A 89 8.78 -0.41 6.56
CA ARG A 89 9.19 -1.43 7.55
C ARG A 89 8.38 -2.71 7.44
N ASP A 90 9.05 -3.83 7.67
CA ASP A 90 8.37 -5.11 7.91
C ASP A 90 7.76 -5.07 9.32
N VAL A 91 6.44 -5.15 9.39
CA VAL A 91 5.66 -5.17 10.64
C VAL A 91 4.86 -6.47 10.78
N SER A 92 5.36 -7.53 10.14
CA SER A 92 4.74 -8.86 10.16
C SER A 92 4.55 -9.36 11.58
N ARG A 93 3.42 -10.02 11.82
CA ARG A 93 3.13 -10.71 13.09
C ARG A 93 2.61 -12.11 12.79
N LEU A 94 3.22 -13.12 13.40
CA LEU A 94 2.89 -14.54 13.18
C LEU A 94 2.90 -14.88 11.67
N LEU A 95 1.76 -15.35 11.15
CA LEU A 95 1.59 -15.72 9.75
C LEU A 95 1.23 -14.53 8.84
N SER A 96 1.00 -13.34 9.40
CA SER A 96 0.59 -12.15 8.66
C SER A 96 1.81 -11.38 8.15
N ARG A 97 2.06 -11.46 6.84
CA ARG A 97 3.17 -10.78 6.15
C ARG A 97 2.82 -9.33 5.87
N ARG A 98 3.33 -8.39 6.66
CA ARG A 98 2.92 -6.98 6.60
C ARG A 98 4.08 -6.05 6.30
N LEU A 99 3.78 -5.07 5.46
CA LEU A 99 4.64 -3.95 5.13
C LEU A 99 3.91 -2.66 5.53
N GLU A 100 4.51 -1.86 6.40
CA GLU A 100 4.05 -0.51 6.71
C GLU A 100 4.89 0.49 5.92
N VAL A 101 4.25 1.40 5.20
CA VAL A 101 4.87 2.53 4.52
C VAL A 101 4.39 3.80 5.21
N THR A 102 5.30 4.56 5.80
CA THR A 102 5.00 5.83 6.46
C THR A 102 5.17 6.97 5.45
N LEU A 103 4.16 7.83 5.38
CA LEU A 103 4.15 9.01 4.54
C LEU A 103 4.62 10.25 5.31
N ARG A 104 5.05 11.28 4.59
CA ARG A 104 5.55 12.53 5.15
C ARG A 104 4.54 13.25 6.05
N ASP A 105 3.26 13.15 5.73
CA ASP A 105 2.15 13.70 6.53
C ASP A 105 1.82 12.86 7.79
N GLY A 106 2.59 11.80 8.05
CA GLY A 106 2.40 10.91 9.19
C GLY A 106 1.40 9.78 8.95
N ARG A 107 0.69 9.74 7.82
CA ARG A 107 -0.18 8.61 7.47
C ARG A 107 0.63 7.34 7.26
N LYS A 108 0.01 6.20 7.54
CA LYS A 108 0.62 4.88 7.41
C LYS A 108 -0.21 4.02 6.47
N LEU A 109 0.41 3.58 5.38
CA LEU A 109 -0.17 2.59 4.48
C LEU A 109 0.27 1.21 4.90
N LEU A 110 -0.68 0.32 5.16
CA LEU A 110 -0.37 -1.03 5.61
C LEU A 110 -0.76 -2.03 4.53
N PHE A 111 0.22 -2.78 4.03
CA PHE A 111 0.02 -3.81 3.02
C PHE A 111 0.23 -5.20 3.61
N VAL A 112 -0.63 -6.16 3.25
CA VAL A 112 -0.31 -7.58 3.36
C VAL A 112 0.33 -8.03 2.06
N VAL A 113 1.61 -8.39 2.10
CA VAL A 113 2.39 -8.69 0.89
C VAL A 113 3.53 -9.65 1.19
N TRP A 114 3.79 -10.57 0.27
CA TRP A 114 4.96 -11.45 0.34
C TRP A 114 6.21 -10.77 -0.24
N GLY A 115 7.36 -11.00 0.40
CA GLY A 115 8.63 -10.44 -0.06
C GLY A 115 8.85 -8.98 0.35
N GLY A 116 8.31 -8.57 1.50
CA GLY A 116 8.49 -7.24 2.10
C GLY A 116 9.92 -6.68 2.01
N PRO A 117 10.98 -7.45 2.35
CA PRO A 117 12.36 -6.96 2.24
C PRO A 117 12.76 -6.48 0.83
N ARG A 118 12.28 -7.14 -0.22
CA ARG A 118 12.58 -6.71 -1.62
C ARG A 118 11.81 -5.45 -2.00
N ILE A 119 10.63 -5.25 -1.44
CA ILE A 119 9.83 -4.04 -1.67
C ILE A 119 10.45 -2.85 -0.94
N ILE A 120 10.90 -3.05 0.30
CA ILE A 120 11.64 -2.03 1.07
C ILE A 120 12.89 -1.63 0.30
N ALA A 121 13.72 -2.60 -0.13
CA ALA A 121 14.91 -2.31 -0.92
C ALA A 121 14.61 -1.51 -2.21
N ALA A 122 13.51 -1.81 -2.90
CA ALA A 122 13.10 -1.05 -4.07
C ALA A 122 12.64 0.39 -3.73
N LEU A 123 11.99 0.60 -2.58
CA LEU A 123 11.65 1.95 -2.10
C LEU A 123 12.89 2.74 -1.72
N GLU A 124 13.87 2.11 -1.07
CA GLU A 124 15.17 2.74 -0.79
C GLU A 124 15.93 3.10 -2.08
N GLU A 125 15.97 2.20 -3.05
CA GLU A 125 16.59 2.44 -4.36
C GLU A 125 15.93 3.64 -5.07
N ALA A 126 14.60 3.69 -5.08
CA ALA A 126 13.86 4.80 -5.67
C ALA A 126 14.16 6.14 -4.94
N ARG A 127 14.32 6.13 -3.62
CA ARG A 127 14.69 7.34 -2.85
C ARG A 127 16.13 7.78 -3.09
N GLY A 128 17.07 6.84 -3.21
CA GLY A 128 18.46 7.16 -3.49
C GLY A 128 18.72 7.69 -4.89
N ALA A 129 17.77 7.48 -5.82
CA ALA A 129 17.83 7.97 -7.20
C ALA A 129 17.09 9.31 -7.42
N ALA A 130 16.39 9.83 -6.41
CA ALA A 130 15.55 11.03 -6.47
C ALA A 130 16.29 12.32 -6.07
#